data_AF-A0A3D5Q5E8-F1
#
_entry.id   AF-A0A3D5Q5E8-F1
#
_cell.length_a   1.000
_cell.length_b   1.000
_cell.length_c   1.000
_cell.angle_alpha   90.00
_cell.angle_beta   90.00
_cell.angle_gamma   90.00
#
_symmetry.space_group_name_H-M   'P 1'
#
loop_
_entity.id
_entity.type
_entity.pdbx_description
1 polymer ?
#
loop_
_entity_poly.entity_id
_entity_poly.type
_entity_poly.pdbx_seq_one_letter_code
_entity_poly.pdbx_strand_id
1 'polypeptide(L)'
;MGLISDISEAPNRQHTPKVAFVGPPVDYVSSSGKTVSASDIDLLVRARSMGKLHHAMMGTAAVAIATASAIPGTLVNEAAGGGDRTSVTFGHPSGTLQVGAEAKEVNGQWTATKAIMSRSARVLMEGWVRVPGDSF
;
A
#
# COMPACT_ATOMS: atom_id res chain seq x y z
N MET A 1 14.86 -6.26 -9.68
CA MET A 1 15.00 -5.35 -8.50
C MET A 1 16.37 -5.43 -7.84
N GLY A 2 17.19 -6.49 -8.05
CA GLY A 2 18.53 -6.58 -7.44
C GLY A 2 18.53 -6.73 -5.91
N LEU A 3 17.44 -7.25 -5.33
CA LEU A 3 17.29 -7.38 -3.88
C LEU A 3 17.86 -8.67 -3.28
N ILE A 4 18.11 -9.68 -4.12
CA ILE A 4 18.72 -10.99 -3.81
C ILE A 4 19.57 -11.40 -5.01
N SER A 5 20.62 -12.19 -4.78
CA SER A 5 21.48 -12.73 -5.85
C SER A 5 21.05 -14.14 -6.28
N ASP A 6 20.52 -14.91 -5.33
CA ASP A 6 19.98 -16.25 -5.56
C ASP A 6 18.57 -16.42 -4.98
N ILE A 7 17.75 -17.28 -5.59
CA ILE A 7 16.35 -17.52 -5.18
C ILE A 7 16.25 -18.14 -3.78
N SER A 8 17.26 -18.89 -3.33
CA SER A 8 17.33 -19.52 -2.01
C SER A 8 17.46 -18.52 -0.86
N GLU A 9 17.75 -17.24 -1.14
CA GLU A 9 17.75 -16.17 -0.15
C GLU A 9 16.32 -15.72 0.24
N ALA A 10 15.34 -15.92 -0.64
CA ALA A 10 13.97 -15.43 -0.45
C ALA A 10 13.27 -15.97 0.82
N PRO A 11 13.40 -17.25 1.21
CA PRO A 11 12.89 -17.76 2.48
C PRO A 11 13.38 -16.98 3.71
N ASN A 12 14.61 -16.46 3.68
CA ASN A 12 15.19 -15.67 4.78
C ASN A 12 14.93 -14.16 4.65
N ARG A 13 14.32 -13.70 3.55
CA ARG A 13 14.01 -12.29 3.26
C ARG A 13 12.51 -12.04 3.06
N GLN A 14 11.68 -12.51 3.99
CA GLN A 14 10.21 -12.43 3.87
C GLN A 14 9.61 -11.01 3.95
N HIS A 15 10.37 -10.03 4.45
CA HIS A 15 9.82 -8.70 4.69
C HIS A 15 9.75 -7.83 3.42
N THR A 16 10.72 -7.95 2.50
CA THR A 16 10.78 -7.11 1.29
C THR A 16 11.38 -7.87 0.09
N PRO A 17 10.87 -7.66 -1.14
CA PRO A 17 9.83 -6.70 -1.50
C PRO A 17 8.43 -7.16 -1.04
N LYS A 18 7.49 -6.21 -0.97
CA LYS A 18 6.07 -6.57 -0.82
C LYS A 18 5.51 -6.94 -2.19
N VAL A 19 4.53 -7.83 -2.21
CA VAL A 19 3.82 -8.22 -3.44
C VAL A 19 2.37 -7.79 -3.30
N ALA A 20 1.86 -7.07 -4.30
CA ALA A 20 0.48 -6.66 -4.39
C ALA A 20 -0.06 -6.94 -5.80
N PHE A 21 -1.36 -7.22 -5.87
CA PHE A 21 -2.11 -7.34 -7.11
C PHE A 21 -3.16 -6.23 -7.16
N VAL A 22 -3.38 -5.71 -8.36
CA VAL A 22 -4.26 -4.58 -8.64
C VAL A 22 -5.30 -4.96 -9.68
N GLY A 23 -6.43 -4.26 -9.68
CA GLY A 23 -7.47 -4.40 -10.67
C GLY A 23 -8.37 -3.17 -10.74
N PRO A 24 -9.20 -3.07 -11.79
CA PRO A 24 -10.17 -1.99 -11.92
C PRO A 24 -11.16 -2.00 -10.75
N PRO A 25 -11.86 -0.88 -10.51
CA PRO A 25 -12.85 -0.80 -9.45
C PRO A 25 -14.01 -1.76 -9.71
N VAL A 26 -14.37 -2.55 -8.69
CA VAL A 26 -15.49 -3.50 -8.71
C VAL A 26 -16.13 -3.49 -7.32
N ASP A 27 -17.45 -3.64 -7.27
CA ASP A 27 -18.19 -3.81 -6.02
C ASP A 27 -17.65 -5.01 -5.21
N TYR A 28 -17.49 -4.84 -3.90
CA TYR A 28 -17.15 -5.97 -3.02
C TYR A 28 -17.69 -5.78 -1.59
N VAL A 29 -17.80 -6.89 -0.87
CA VAL A 29 -18.11 -6.89 0.56
C VAL A 29 -16.79 -6.89 1.34
N SER A 30 -16.59 -5.86 2.16
CA SER A 30 -15.42 -5.74 3.03
C SER A 30 -15.44 -6.76 4.17
N SER A 31 -14.30 -6.92 4.85
CA SER A 31 -14.18 -7.82 6.01
C SER A 31 -15.10 -7.47 7.19
N SER A 32 -15.67 -6.26 7.23
CA SER A 32 -16.65 -5.85 8.23
C SER A 32 -18.11 -6.06 7.79
N GLY A 33 -18.34 -6.66 6.62
CA GLY A 33 -19.68 -6.85 6.04
C GLY A 33 -20.24 -5.62 5.31
N LYS A 34 -19.50 -4.49 5.27
CA LYS A 34 -19.92 -3.30 4.54
C LYS A 34 -19.66 -3.47 3.04
N THR A 35 -20.65 -3.16 2.21
CA THR A 35 -20.49 -3.04 0.76
C THR A 35 -19.65 -1.80 0.42
N VAL A 36 -18.65 -1.99 -0.43
CA VAL A 36 -17.90 -0.91 -1.07
C VAL A 36 -18.26 -0.92 -2.55
N SER A 37 -18.82 0.19 -3.04
CA SER A 37 -19.18 0.29 -4.45
C SER A 37 -17.96 0.63 -5.31
N ALA A 38 -17.95 0.14 -6.54
CA ALA A 38 -17.01 0.52 -7.59
C ALA A 38 -16.98 2.05 -7.80
N SER A 39 -18.08 2.77 -7.57
CA SER A 39 -18.11 4.23 -7.65
C SER A 39 -17.36 4.94 -6.52
N ASP A 40 -17.08 4.25 -5.41
CA ASP A 40 -16.42 4.81 -4.23
C ASP A 40 -14.89 4.64 -4.25
N ILE A 41 -14.36 3.95 -5.28
CA ILE A 41 -12.94 3.61 -5.40
C ILE A 41 -12.45 3.83 -6.83
N ASP A 42 -11.17 4.17 -6.96
CA ASP A 42 -10.49 4.29 -8.24
C ASP A 42 -9.93 2.94 -8.71
N LEU A 43 -9.54 2.06 -7.79
CA LEU A 43 -8.93 0.76 -8.08
C LEU A 43 -9.05 -0.19 -6.89
N LEU A 44 -8.86 -1.47 -7.14
CA LEU A 44 -8.66 -2.49 -6.12
C LEU A 44 -7.19 -2.76 -5.92
N VAL A 45 -6.75 -2.86 -4.65
CA VAL A 45 -5.41 -3.32 -4.31
C VAL A 45 -5.46 -4.36 -3.20
N ARG A 46 -4.68 -5.42 -3.35
CA ARG A 46 -4.55 -6.50 -2.37
C ARG A 46 -3.07 -6.84 -2.23
N ALA A 47 -2.55 -6.77 -1.01
CA ALA A 47 -1.13 -6.97 -0.75
C ALA A 47 -0.89 -8.13 0.22
N ARG A 48 0.23 -8.83 0.04
CA ARG A 48 0.71 -9.84 0.98
C ARG A 48 1.82 -9.28 1.87
N SER A 49 1.80 -9.67 3.13
CA SER A 49 2.88 -9.43 4.08
C SER A 49 3.09 -10.70 4.91
N MET A 50 4.34 -11.11 5.09
CA MET A 50 4.70 -12.29 5.89
C MET A 50 3.90 -13.55 5.50
N GLY A 51 3.76 -13.79 4.19
CA GLY A 51 3.07 -14.96 3.66
C GLY A 51 1.53 -14.94 3.74
N LYS A 52 0.89 -13.88 4.24
CA LYS A 52 -0.58 -13.79 4.32
C LYS A 52 -1.12 -12.57 3.59
N LEU A 53 -2.38 -12.66 3.15
CA LEU A 53 -3.10 -11.48 2.66
C LEU A 53 -3.25 -10.50 3.82
N HIS A 54 -2.86 -9.25 3.59
CA HIS A 54 -2.99 -8.21 4.60
C HIS A 54 -4.46 -7.81 4.73
N HIS A 55 -4.98 -7.68 5.96
CA HIS A 55 -6.40 -7.40 6.21
C HIS A 55 -6.84 -6.03 5.66
N ALA A 56 -6.00 -5.00 5.78
CA ALA A 56 -6.21 -3.67 5.19
C ALA A 56 -5.08 -3.36 4.19
N MET A 57 -4.21 -2.38 4.49
CA MET A 57 -3.00 -2.11 3.72
C MET A 57 -1.85 -1.62 4.61
N MET A 58 -0.62 -2.04 4.32
CA MET A 58 0.58 -1.55 5.02
C MET A 58 0.85 -0.09 4.67
N GLY A 59 1.25 0.75 5.64
CA GLY A 59 1.50 2.18 5.42
C GLY A 59 2.50 2.46 4.28
N THR A 60 3.61 1.72 4.24
CA THR A 60 4.61 1.87 3.16
C THR A 60 4.13 1.37 1.80
N ALA A 61 3.27 0.34 1.77
CA ALA A 61 2.64 -0.10 0.53
C ALA A 61 1.61 0.91 0.03
N ALA A 62 0.91 1.60 0.94
CA ALA A 62 0.01 2.71 0.59
C ALA A 62 0.76 3.88 -0.05
N VAL A 63 1.98 4.21 0.42
CA VAL A 63 2.87 5.17 -0.27
C VAL A 63 3.25 4.67 -1.65
N ALA A 64 3.64 3.40 -1.78
CA ALA A 64 4.01 2.83 -3.09
C ALA A 64 2.84 2.86 -4.09
N ILE A 65 1.61 2.58 -3.64
CA ILE A 65 0.39 2.69 -4.44
C ILE A 65 0.17 4.14 -4.88
N ALA A 66 0.28 5.09 -3.94
CA ALA A 66 0.11 6.52 -4.23
C ALA A 66 1.10 6.97 -5.31
N THR A 67 2.39 6.70 -5.11
CA THR A 67 3.45 7.07 -6.05
C THR A 67 3.30 6.40 -7.40
N ALA A 68 3.00 5.09 -7.44
CA ALA A 68 2.77 4.40 -8.70
C ALA A 68 1.54 4.95 -9.43
N SER A 69 0.47 5.27 -8.71
CA SER A 69 -0.74 5.86 -9.31
C SER A 69 -0.48 7.24 -9.94
N ALA A 70 0.50 7.99 -9.43
CA ALA A 70 0.90 9.30 -9.96
C ALA A 70 1.91 9.24 -11.11
N ILE A 71 2.34 8.05 -11.50
CA ILE A 71 3.23 7.85 -12.65
C ILE A 71 2.40 7.24 -13.78
N PRO A 72 2.09 8.00 -14.85
CA PRO A 72 1.36 7.49 -16.00
C PRO A 72 2.02 6.23 -16.59
N GLY A 73 1.23 5.20 -16.86
CA GLY A 73 1.69 3.94 -17.46
C GLY A 73 2.22 2.89 -16.49
N THR A 74 2.19 3.12 -15.17
CA THR A 74 2.33 2.00 -14.23
C THR A 74 1.04 1.18 -14.20
N LEU A 75 1.13 -0.11 -13.85
CA LEU A 75 -0.05 -0.97 -13.67
C LEU A 75 -1.05 -0.42 -12.64
N VAL A 76 -0.57 0.31 -11.63
CA VAL A 76 -1.42 0.93 -10.61
C VAL A 76 -2.18 2.12 -11.22
N ASN A 77 -1.51 2.95 -12.01
CA ASN A 77 -2.11 4.07 -12.71
C ASN A 77 -3.15 3.58 -13.74
N GLU A 78 -2.81 2.56 -14.54
CA GLU A 78 -3.71 1.94 -15.51
C GLU A 78 -4.94 1.30 -14.85
N ALA A 79 -4.75 0.57 -13.74
CA ALA A 79 -5.86 -0.01 -12.98
C ALA A 79 -6.80 1.07 -12.40
N ALA A 80 -6.28 2.27 -12.15
CA ALA A 80 -7.05 3.44 -11.75
C ALA A 80 -7.69 4.20 -12.93
N GLY A 81 -7.56 3.72 -14.17
CA GLY A 81 -8.10 4.40 -15.37
C GLY A 81 -7.12 5.32 -16.09
N GLY A 82 -5.85 5.35 -15.68
CA GLY A 82 -4.78 6.06 -16.37
C GLY A 82 -4.72 7.56 -16.08
N GLY A 83 -3.90 8.26 -16.88
CA GLY A 83 -3.78 9.72 -16.88
C GLY A 83 -2.91 10.29 -15.76
N ASP A 84 -2.95 11.61 -15.61
CA ASP A 84 -2.28 12.32 -14.53
C ASP A 84 -3.17 12.28 -13.26
N ARG A 85 -2.70 11.59 -12.23
CA ARG A 85 -3.44 11.34 -10.99
C ARG A 85 -2.59 11.75 -9.78
N THR A 86 -3.07 12.72 -9.01
CA THR A 86 -2.39 13.15 -7.78
C THR A 86 -2.96 12.50 -6.51
N SER A 87 -4.11 11.82 -6.62
CA SER A 87 -4.77 11.08 -5.56
C SER A 87 -5.53 9.89 -6.12
N VAL A 88 -5.59 8.82 -5.34
CA VAL A 88 -6.46 7.66 -5.58
C VAL A 88 -7.09 7.19 -4.27
N THR A 89 -8.33 6.74 -4.34
CA THR A 89 -9.01 5.98 -3.29
C THR A 89 -9.01 4.52 -3.70
N PHE A 90 -8.20 3.69 -3.06
CA PHE A 90 -8.17 2.27 -3.39
C PHE A 90 -8.99 1.43 -2.42
N GLY A 91 -9.67 0.41 -2.93
CA GLY A 91 -10.33 -0.60 -2.13
C GLY A 91 -9.35 -1.68 -1.68
N HIS A 92 -9.24 -1.93 -0.38
CA HIS A 92 -8.51 -3.01 0.29
C HIS A 92 -9.50 -3.95 1.03
N PRO A 93 -9.12 -5.12 1.57
CA PRO A 93 -10.11 -6.09 2.06
C PRO A 93 -11.03 -5.54 3.18
N SER A 94 -10.53 -4.68 4.06
CA SER A 94 -11.34 -4.06 5.11
C SER A 94 -12.08 -2.75 4.73
N GLY A 95 -12.03 -2.27 3.48
CA GLY A 95 -12.63 -0.98 3.11
C GLY A 95 -11.76 -0.15 2.17
N THR A 96 -11.81 1.17 2.27
CA THR A 96 -11.11 2.07 1.34
C THR A 96 -10.02 2.88 2.04
N LEU A 97 -9.01 3.29 1.28
CA LEU A 97 -8.00 4.24 1.73
C LEU A 97 -7.68 5.24 0.61
N GLN A 98 -7.84 6.53 0.90
CA GLN A 98 -7.39 7.62 0.02
C GLN A 98 -5.93 7.96 0.31
N VAL A 99 -5.13 8.01 -0.76
CA VAL A 99 -3.72 8.39 -0.73
C VAL A 99 -3.41 9.29 -1.91
N GLY A 100 -2.42 10.16 -1.75
CA GLY A 100 -1.95 11.04 -2.80
C GLY A 100 -0.43 11.01 -2.96
N ALA A 101 0.03 11.37 -4.15
CA ALA A 101 1.44 11.57 -4.42
C ALA A 101 1.61 12.61 -5.53
N GLU A 102 2.77 13.26 -5.52
CA GLU A 102 3.23 14.07 -6.63
C GLU A 102 4.52 13.42 -7.15
N ALA A 103 4.58 13.18 -8.45
CA ALA A 103 5.75 12.66 -9.13
C ALA A 103 6.05 13.52 -10.36
N LYS A 104 7.32 13.81 -10.60
CA LYS A 104 7.77 14.56 -11.77
C LYS A 104 8.86 13.79 -12.47
N GLU A 105 8.81 13.77 -13.80
CA GLU A 105 9.91 13.29 -14.60
C GLU A 105 10.94 14.42 -14.78
N VAL A 106 12.17 14.18 -14.33
CA VAL A 106 13.30 15.11 -14.43
C VAL A 106 14.43 14.36 -15.13
N ASN A 107 14.84 14.85 -16.30
CA ASN A 107 15.91 14.23 -17.11
C ASN A 107 15.68 12.73 -17.39
N GLY A 108 14.43 12.33 -17.69
CA GLY A 108 14.07 10.93 -17.97
C GLY A 108 13.97 10.04 -16.73
N GLN A 109 14.00 10.63 -15.53
CA GLN A 109 13.88 9.90 -14.26
C GLN A 109 12.72 10.42 -13.42
N TRP A 110 11.88 9.50 -12.96
CA TRP A 110 10.78 9.84 -12.04
C TRP A 110 11.29 10.17 -10.65
N THR A 111 10.88 11.34 -10.15
CA THR A 111 11.14 11.82 -8.80
C THR A 111 9.81 12.01 -8.08
N ALA A 112 9.56 11.22 -7.04
CA ALA A 112 8.43 11.45 -6.14
C ALA A 112 8.75 12.63 -5.22
N THR A 113 8.02 13.74 -5.35
CA THR A 113 8.23 14.95 -4.54
C THR A 113 7.39 14.97 -3.28
N LYS A 114 6.29 14.18 -3.25
CA LYS A 114 5.36 14.15 -2.12
C LYS A 114 4.62 12.82 -2.04
N ALA A 115 4.33 12.39 -0.82
CA ALA A 115 3.37 11.33 -0.51
C ALA A 115 2.43 11.83 0.59
N ILE A 116 1.12 11.61 0.42
CA ILE A 116 0.05 12.17 1.24
C ILE A 116 -0.83 11.03 1.72
N MET A 117 -1.11 10.99 3.02
CA MET A 117 -2.08 10.07 3.59
C MET A 117 -2.72 10.67 4.84
N SER A 118 -3.97 10.30 5.10
CA SER A 118 -4.68 10.65 6.33
C SER A 118 -4.62 9.47 7.31
N ARG A 119 -4.25 9.74 8.56
CA ARG A 119 -4.19 8.75 9.66
C ARG A 119 -4.67 9.39 10.95
N SER A 120 -5.03 8.55 11.92
CA SER A 120 -5.35 8.95 13.29
C SER A 120 -4.44 8.21 14.28
N ALA A 121 -4.23 8.80 15.46
CA ALA A 121 -3.47 8.20 16.55
C ALA A 121 -4.18 8.45 17.87
N ARG A 122 -4.09 7.51 18.81
CA ARG A 122 -4.56 7.65 20.19
C ARG A 122 -3.67 6.86 21.14
N VAL A 123 -3.50 7.35 22.36
CA VAL A 123 -2.88 6.56 23.44
C VAL A 123 -3.84 5.44 23.86
N LEU A 124 -3.31 4.23 24.01
CA LEU A 124 -4.07 3.07 24.53
C LEU A 124 -3.70 2.75 25.98
N MET A 125 -2.42 2.87 26.34
CA MET A 125 -1.90 2.64 27.69
C MET A 125 -0.68 3.53 27.92
N GLU A 126 -0.56 4.05 29.13
CA GLU A 126 0.62 4.77 29.63
C GLU A 126 1.09 4.07 30.91
N GLY A 127 2.39 3.83 31.04
CA GLY A 127 2.97 3.08 32.17
C GLY A 127 4.33 2.47 31.83
N TRP A 128 4.67 1.36 32.49
CA TRP A 128 5.95 0.67 32.33
C TRP A 128 5.77 -0.75 31.84
N VAL A 129 6.43 -1.09 30.73
CA VAL A 129 6.63 -2.49 30.34
C VAL A 129 7.69 -3.10 31.27
N ARG A 130 7.50 -4.36 31.69
CA ARG A 130 8.49 -5.09 32.50
C ARG A 130 9.05 -6.25 31.70
N VAL A 131 10.33 -6.54 31.90
CA VAL A 131 11.07 -7.64 31.29
C VAL A 131 11.93 -8.35 32.36
N PRO A 132 12.37 -9.61 32.15
CA PRO A 132 13.31 -10.27 33.05
C PRO A 132 14.63 -9.50 33.20
N GLY A 133 15.22 -9.52 34.40
CA GLY A 133 16.41 -8.73 34.73
C GLY A 133 17.70 -9.17 34.05
N ASP A 134 17.70 -10.34 33.41
CA ASP A 134 18.81 -10.96 32.68
C ASP A 134 18.60 -10.92 31.15
N SER A 135 17.61 -10.15 30.66
CA SER A 135 17.31 -10.03 29.22
C SER A 135 18.20 -9.03 28.47
N PHE A 136 19.08 -8.30 29.17
CA PHE A 136 20.02 -7.33 28.60
C PHE A 136 21.27 -7.19 29.49
#